data_AF-A0A965J0A6-F1
#
_entry.id   AF-A0A965J0A6-F1
#
_cell.length_a   1.000
_cell.length_b   1.000
_cell.length_c   1.000
_cell.angle_alpha   90.00
_cell.angle_beta   90.00
_cell.angle_gamma   90.00
#
_symmetry.space_group_name_H-M   'P 1'
#
loop_
_entity.id
_entity.type
_entity.pdbx_description
1 polymer ?
#
loop_
_entity_poly.entity_id
_entity_poly.type
_entity_poly.pdbx_seq_one_letter_code
_entity_poly.pdbx_strand_id
1 'polypeptide(L)'
;MKQSFLFIICVIIKSTTFGQKTEKIAFYNVENYFDTIDGPNDDAEFLPTAASNWNTSKYKEKINHIQQVIRDLNYPIAVGMCEIENKQVLEDLTKNKKFKRYKISHYDSEDPRGIDVGLLYNSSKLKLISNGTIRFVLPGEAKPNTRDILWSKFVCKKDTLFILVNHWPSRRSGTAESEPKRMCAAQHATAFIDSLLSANKSSKIVFMGDLNDYPEDKAPQQISLRLSPQITEKSGSFGGTHQYKGEWDVLDHIFVSNGMKNGKLKIIENSGKINEFPYIDISVP
;
A
#
# COMPACT_ATOMS: atom_id res chain seq x y z
N MET A 1 -6.82 -7.74 -27.41
CA MET A 1 -7.60 -7.52 -26.19
C MET A 1 -6.63 -7.54 -25.03
N LYS A 2 -6.36 -6.39 -24.42
CA LYS A 2 -5.51 -6.31 -23.23
C LYS A 2 -6.41 -6.62 -22.04
N GLN A 3 -6.27 -7.80 -21.46
CA GLN A 3 -6.76 -8.03 -20.10
C GLN A 3 -5.62 -7.58 -19.19
N SER A 4 -5.91 -6.65 -18.29
CA SER A 4 -5.02 -6.23 -17.23
C SER A 4 -5.77 -6.51 -15.95
N PHE A 5 -5.38 -7.58 -15.29
CA PHE A 5 -5.98 -7.95 -14.02
C PHE A 5 -5.28 -7.20 -12.89
N LEU A 6 -6.07 -6.69 -11.94
CA LEU A 6 -5.59 -5.92 -10.79
C LEU A 6 -5.80 -6.71 -9.50
N PHE A 7 -4.77 -6.74 -8.63
CA PHE A 7 -4.69 -7.63 -7.47
C PHE A 7 -4.46 -6.90 -6.17
N ILE A 8 -4.90 -7.56 -5.10
CA ILE A 8 -4.84 -7.04 -3.74
C ILE A 8 -4.17 -8.04 -2.86
N ILE A 9 -3.21 -7.56 -2.11
CA ILE A 9 -2.45 -8.38 -1.20
C ILE A 9 -3.05 -8.31 0.19
N CYS A 10 -3.15 -9.44 0.89
CA CYS A 10 -3.49 -9.46 2.31
C CYS A 10 -2.61 -10.43 3.11
N VAL A 11 -2.45 -10.12 4.38
CA VAL A 11 -1.75 -10.93 5.39
C VAL A 11 -2.57 -10.98 6.67
N ILE A 12 -2.59 -12.13 7.36
CA ILE A 12 -3.49 -12.40 8.48
C ILE A 12 -2.75 -12.43 9.83
N ILE A 13 -3.29 -11.75 10.85
CA ILE A 13 -2.71 -11.62 12.19
C ILE A 13 -3.62 -12.31 13.25
N LYS A 14 -3.03 -13.18 14.08
CA LYS A 14 -3.60 -13.85 15.26
C LYS A 14 -3.27 -13.12 16.57
N SER A 15 -4.10 -13.33 17.60
CA SER A 15 -3.88 -12.82 18.95
C SER A 15 -4.24 -13.86 20.00
N THR A 16 -3.37 -14.16 20.96
CA THR A 16 -3.57 -15.27 21.92
C THR A 16 -4.39 -14.86 23.14
N THR A 17 -5.70 -15.10 23.12
CA THR A 17 -6.60 -15.34 24.29
C THR A 17 -7.88 -16.07 23.83
N PHE A 18 -8.51 -16.87 24.70
CA PHE A 18 -9.76 -17.61 24.42
C PHE A 18 -10.85 -16.69 23.82
N GLY A 19 -11.38 -17.04 22.64
CA GLY A 19 -12.32 -16.22 21.84
C GLY A 19 -11.70 -15.44 20.66
N GLN A 20 -10.77 -16.03 19.90
CA GLN A 20 -9.93 -15.31 18.92
C GLN A 20 -10.67 -14.88 17.65
N LYS A 21 -10.82 -13.57 17.44
CA LYS A 21 -11.06 -13.00 16.09
C LYS A 21 -9.72 -12.69 15.42
N THR A 22 -9.52 -13.35 14.30
CA THR A 22 -8.44 -13.13 13.36
C THR A 22 -8.66 -11.83 12.59
N GLU A 23 -7.60 -11.07 12.35
CA GLU A 23 -7.65 -9.79 11.65
C GLU A 23 -6.81 -9.84 10.38
N LYS A 24 -7.21 -9.10 9.34
CA LYS A 24 -6.45 -8.99 8.08
C LYS A 24 -5.84 -7.60 7.96
N ILE A 25 -4.64 -7.51 7.39
CA ILE A 25 -4.05 -6.28 6.86
C ILE A 25 -3.91 -6.45 5.35
N ALA A 26 -4.22 -5.41 4.60
CA ALA A 26 -4.19 -5.43 3.14
C ALA A 26 -3.31 -4.31 2.58
N PHE A 27 -2.78 -4.55 1.39
CA PHE A 27 -2.22 -3.52 0.52
C PHE A 27 -2.91 -3.58 -0.84
N TYR A 28 -3.26 -2.42 -1.39
CA TYR A 28 -3.97 -2.29 -2.66
C TYR A 28 -3.44 -1.09 -3.45
N ASN A 29 -2.74 -1.34 -4.56
CA ASN A 29 -2.56 -0.31 -5.59
C ASN A 29 -3.92 -0.05 -6.26
N VAL A 30 -4.51 1.13 -6.07
CA VAL A 30 -5.87 1.42 -6.56
C VAL A 30 -5.91 2.01 -7.96
N GLU A 31 -4.78 2.08 -8.68
CA GLU A 31 -4.63 2.59 -10.05
C GLU A 31 -5.29 3.94 -10.30
N ASN A 32 -4.58 5.03 -10.03
CA ASN A 32 -5.02 6.42 -10.22
C ASN A 32 -6.41 6.69 -9.63
N TYR A 33 -6.55 6.51 -8.31
CA TYR A 33 -7.78 6.87 -7.61
C TYR A 33 -7.89 8.39 -7.42
N PHE A 34 -8.23 9.06 -8.51
CA PHE A 34 -8.24 10.51 -8.63
C PHE A 34 -9.69 11.01 -8.70
N ASP A 35 -9.93 12.22 -8.22
CA ASP A 35 -11.20 12.91 -8.35
C ASP A 35 -11.38 13.46 -9.79
N THR A 36 -12.28 14.42 -9.98
CA THR A 36 -12.64 14.93 -11.32
C THR A 36 -12.48 16.44 -11.39
N ILE A 37 -11.70 17.03 -10.49
CA ILE A 37 -11.55 18.46 -10.29
C ILE A 37 -10.16 18.86 -10.77
N ASP A 38 -10.09 19.86 -11.65
CA ASP A 38 -8.81 20.38 -12.14
C ASP A 38 -8.08 21.13 -11.02
N GLY A 39 -6.89 20.63 -10.69
CA GLY A 39 -6.05 21.08 -9.58
C GLY A 39 -4.68 21.60 -10.03
N PRO A 40 -3.73 21.78 -9.09
CA PRO A 40 -2.36 22.18 -9.43
C PRO A 40 -1.47 21.01 -9.90
N ASN A 41 -1.97 19.77 -9.84
CA ASN A 41 -1.22 18.55 -10.15
C ASN A 41 -1.17 18.30 -11.66
N ASP A 42 -0.16 17.55 -12.12
CA ASP A 42 -0.09 17.08 -13.51
C ASP A 42 -0.93 15.81 -13.72
N ASP A 43 -2.26 15.97 -13.75
CA ASP A 43 -3.24 14.89 -13.81
C ASP A 43 -4.38 15.12 -14.82
N ALA A 44 -4.17 16.02 -15.79
CA ALA A 44 -5.18 16.43 -16.77
C ALA A 44 -5.80 15.28 -17.58
N GLU A 45 -5.16 14.10 -17.63
CA GLU A 45 -5.71 12.88 -18.24
C GLU A 45 -6.87 12.26 -17.44
N PHE A 46 -7.06 12.66 -16.19
CA PHE A 46 -8.13 12.25 -15.27
C PHE A 46 -9.18 13.37 -15.08
N LEU A 47 -9.46 14.14 -16.13
CA LEU A 47 -10.53 15.14 -16.11
C LEU A 47 -11.71 14.75 -17.02
N PRO A 48 -12.92 15.26 -16.75
CA PRO A 48 -14.10 14.97 -17.58
C PRO A 48 -13.92 15.37 -19.06
N THR A 49 -13.06 16.36 -19.31
CA THR A 49 -12.73 16.88 -20.64
C THR A 49 -11.62 16.11 -21.35
N ALA A 50 -10.94 15.19 -20.66
CA ALA A 50 -9.86 14.39 -21.23
C ALA A 50 -10.37 13.30 -22.18
N ALA A 51 -9.48 12.73 -22.99
CA ALA A 51 -9.80 11.60 -23.86
C ALA A 51 -10.35 10.38 -23.10
N SER A 52 -9.93 10.20 -21.85
CA SER A 52 -10.42 9.15 -20.95
C SER A 52 -11.88 9.36 -20.52
N ASN A 53 -12.44 10.57 -20.68
CA ASN A 53 -13.74 10.97 -20.14
C ASN A 53 -13.90 10.55 -18.67
N TRP A 54 -12.89 10.86 -17.85
CA TRP A 54 -12.92 10.58 -16.42
C TRP A 54 -13.92 11.51 -15.73
N ASN A 55 -15.13 11.01 -15.56
CA ASN A 55 -16.27 11.79 -15.06
C ASN A 55 -16.79 11.26 -13.73
N THR A 56 -17.74 11.99 -13.13
CA THR A 56 -18.32 11.65 -11.82
C THR A 56 -18.92 10.23 -11.75
N SER A 57 -19.42 9.69 -12.88
CA SER A 57 -19.93 8.32 -12.91
C SER A 57 -18.81 7.30 -12.73
N LYS A 58 -17.71 7.45 -13.49
CA LYS A 58 -16.52 6.58 -13.38
C LYS A 58 -15.88 6.69 -11.99
N TYR A 59 -15.78 7.90 -11.45
CA TYR A 59 -15.27 8.13 -10.10
C TYR A 59 -16.11 7.40 -9.03
N LYS A 60 -17.44 7.51 -9.09
CA LYS A 60 -18.34 6.79 -8.15
C LYS A 60 -18.27 5.28 -8.31
N GLU A 61 -18.11 4.79 -9.53
CA GLU A 61 -17.92 3.36 -9.81
C GLU A 61 -16.62 2.84 -9.21
N LYS A 62 -15.51 3.57 -9.41
CA LYS A 62 -14.21 3.30 -8.78
C LYS A 62 -14.33 3.19 -7.26
N ILE A 63 -15.01 4.15 -6.61
CA ILE A 63 -15.33 4.10 -5.18
C ILE A 63 -16.07 2.81 -4.81
N ASN A 64 -17.13 2.46 -5.55
CA ASN A 64 -17.94 1.29 -5.25
C ASN A 64 -17.15 -0.01 -5.34
N HIS A 65 -16.25 -0.14 -6.33
CA HIS A 65 -15.39 -1.31 -6.48
C HIS A 65 -14.34 -1.39 -5.37
N ILE A 66 -13.67 -0.28 -5.03
CA ILE A 66 -12.73 -0.25 -3.89
C ILE A 66 -13.47 -0.61 -2.58
N GLN A 67 -14.69 -0.12 -2.38
CA GLN A 67 -15.49 -0.51 -1.22
C GLN A 67 -15.87 -1.99 -1.26
N GLN A 68 -16.22 -2.54 -2.43
CA GLN A 68 -16.58 -3.95 -2.58
C GLN A 68 -15.42 -4.86 -2.20
N VAL A 69 -14.23 -4.55 -2.69
CA VAL A 69 -12.98 -5.17 -2.27
C VAL A 69 -12.83 -5.23 -0.75
N ILE A 70 -12.95 -4.07 -0.08
CA ILE A 70 -12.72 -3.99 1.37
C ILE A 70 -13.76 -4.83 2.11
N ARG A 71 -15.00 -4.88 1.61
CA ARG A 71 -16.07 -5.74 2.14
C ARG A 71 -15.78 -7.22 1.95
N ASP A 72 -15.34 -7.63 0.77
CA ASP A 72 -15.07 -9.04 0.45
C ASP A 72 -13.85 -9.58 1.20
N LEU A 73 -12.89 -8.69 1.51
CA LEU A 73 -11.83 -8.96 2.46
C LEU A 73 -12.29 -9.00 3.93
N ASN A 74 -13.58 -8.78 4.20
CA ASN A 74 -14.20 -8.73 5.53
C ASN A 74 -13.61 -7.61 6.40
N TYR A 75 -13.52 -6.40 5.84
CA TYR A 75 -13.08 -5.18 6.51
C TYR A 75 -11.74 -5.34 7.26
N PRO A 76 -10.60 -5.44 6.54
CA PRO A 76 -9.26 -5.49 7.12
C PRO A 76 -9.04 -4.40 8.18
N ILE A 77 -8.27 -4.70 9.23
CA ILE A 77 -7.99 -3.72 10.28
C ILE A 77 -7.19 -2.53 9.78
N ALA A 78 -6.43 -2.73 8.71
CA ALA A 78 -5.68 -1.71 8.00
C ALA A 78 -5.61 -2.07 6.50
N VAL A 79 -5.72 -1.06 5.64
CA VAL A 79 -5.55 -1.16 4.19
C VAL A 79 -4.59 -0.05 3.76
N GLY A 80 -3.35 -0.41 3.41
CA GLY A 80 -2.43 0.49 2.74
C GLY A 80 -2.79 0.61 1.26
N MET A 81 -2.67 1.82 0.72
CA MET A 81 -3.02 2.12 -0.67
C MET A 81 -1.95 2.99 -1.30
N CYS A 82 -1.75 2.86 -2.61
CA CYS A 82 -1.00 3.80 -3.43
C CYS A 82 -1.82 4.21 -4.66
N GLU A 83 -1.30 5.18 -5.42
CA GLU A 83 -2.04 5.85 -6.51
C GLU A 83 -3.26 6.61 -5.98
N ILE A 84 -3.08 7.32 -4.86
CA ILE A 84 -4.07 8.21 -4.25
C ILE A 84 -3.75 9.63 -4.68
N GLU A 85 -4.73 10.38 -5.19
CA GLU A 85 -4.46 11.76 -5.61
C GLU A 85 -4.34 12.73 -4.42
N ASN A 86 -5.25 12.60 -3.46
CA ASN A 86 -5.34 13.53 -2.34
C ASN A 86 -6.15 12.91 -1.18
N LYS A 87 -6.23 13.63 -0.07
CA LYS A 87 -7.01 13.16 1.09
C LYS A 87 -8.52 13.07 0.82
N GLN A 88 -9.08 13.93 -0.03
CA GLN A 88 -10.51 14.02 -0.30
C GLN A 88 -11.04 12.72 -0.91
N VAL A 89 -10.30 12.08 -1.83
CA VAL A 89 -10.72 10.79 -2.39
C VAL A 89 -10.85 9.69 -1.31
N LEU A 90 -10.00 9.68 -0.29
CA LEU A 90 -10.10 8.73 0.82
C LEU A 90 -11.29 9.06 1.74
N GLU A 91 -11.61 10.35 1.90
CA GLU A 91 -12.78 10.79 2.66
C GLU A 91 -14.08 10.36 1.97
N ASP A 92 -14.18 10.53 0.65
CA ASP A 92 -15.34 10.09 -0.12
C ASP A 92 -15.51 8.57 -0.10
N LEU A 93 -14.39 7.82 -0.15
CA LEU A 93 -14.39 6.37 0.00
C LEU A 93 -14.99 5.92 1.34
N THR A 94 -14.73 6.64 2.42
CA THR A 94 -15.10 6.27 3.80
C THR A 94 -16.39 6.94 4.31
N LYS A 95 -16.96 7.87 3.52
CA LYS A 95 -18.14 8.69 3.87
C LYS A 95 -19.37 7.90 4.28
N ASN A 96 -19.57 6.71 3.71
CA ASN A 96 -20.78 5.93 3.95
C ASN A 96 -20.77 5.21 5.33
N LYS A 97 -21.96 4.92 5.86
CA LYS A 97 -22.14 4.32 7.20
C LYS A 97 -21.44 2.97 7.40
N LYS A 98 -21.18 2.19 6.34
CA LYS A 98 -20.48 0.90 6.42
C LYS A 98 -18.98 1.08 6.71
N PHE A 99 -18.41 2.21 6.31
CA PHE A 99 -16.98 2.55 6.49
C PHE A 99 -16.71 3.54 7.63
N LYS A 100 -17.74 3.96 8.38
CA LYS A 100 -17.63 4.94 9.48
C LYS A 100 -16.58 4.66 10.57
N ARG A 101 -16.06 3.42 10.64
CA ARG A 101 -15.00 3.02 11.59
C ARG A 101 -13.60 3.23 11.02
N TYR A 102 -13.46 3.34 9.71
CA TYR A 102 -12.18 3.64 9.08
C TYR A 102 -11.84 5.10 9.28
N LYS A 103 -10.59 5.34 9.67
CA LYS A 103 -9.95 6.65 9.69
C LYS A 103 -8.77 6.62 8.72
N ILE A 104 -8.31 7.81 8.35
CA ILE A 104 -7.33 8.02 7.30
C ILE A 104 -6.02 8.52 7.92
N SER A 105 -4.90 7.99 7.47
CA SER A 105 -3.58 8.60 7.58
C SER A 105 -3.06 8.85 6.17
N HIS A 106 -2.78 10.11 5.84
CA HIS A 106 -2.41 10.59 4.51
C HIS A 106 -1.67 11.92 4.65
N TYR A 107 -0.73 12.16 3.74
CA TYR A 107 -0.01 13.43 3.56
C TYR A 107 0.29 13.59 2.07
N ASP A 108 0.19 14.83 1.59
CA ASP A 108 0.55 15.14 0.21
C ASP A 108 2.08 15.07 0.05
N SER A 109 2.55 14.35 -0.95
CA SER A 109 3.96 14.22 -1.29
C SER A 109 4.42 15.31 -2.27
N GLU A 110 5.71 15.33 -2.60
CA GLU A 110 6.26 16.26 -3.59
C GLU A 110 6.30 15.62 -5.00
N ASP A 111 5.53 14.56 -5.24
CA ASP A 111 5.35 14.04 -6.58
C ASP A 111 4.56 15.06 -7.41
N PRO A 112 5.11 15.58 -8.53
CA PRO A 112 4.45 16.62 -9.32
C PRO A 112 3.11 16.17 -9.94
N ARG A 113 2.86 14.86 -9.99
CA ARG A 113 1.59 14.28 -10.47
C ARG A 113 0.51 14.22 -9.39
N GLY A 114 0.83 14.62 -8.15
CA GLY A 114 -0.08 14.48 -7.01
C GLY A 114 -0.32 13.02 -6.61
N ILE A 115 0.65 12.12 -6.84
CA ILE A 115 0.47 10.70 -6.52
C ILE A 115 1.01 10.39 -5.14
N ASP A 116 0.12 9.94 -4.27
CA ASP A 116 0.39 9.65 -2.86
C ASP A 116 0.09 8.21 -2.47
N VAL A 117 0.46 7.93 -1.21
CA VAL A 117 0.09 6.73 -0.47
C VAL A 117 -0.88 7.08 0.65
N GLY A 118 -1.80 6.16 0.92
CA GLY A 118 -2.80 6.30 1.98
C GLY A 118 -2.86 5.09 2.88
N LEU A 119 -3.31 5.30 4.12
CA LEU A 119 -3.65 4.22 5.04
C LEU A 119 -5.05 4.40 5.61
N LEU A 120 -5.94 3.46 5.29
CA LEU A 120 -7.22 3.32 5.98
C LEU A 120 -7.04 2.37 7.17
N TYR A 121 -7.48 2.76 8.37
CA TYR A 121 -7.38 1.92 9.56
C TYR A 121 -8.69 1.90 10.36
N ASN A 122 -9.08 0.72 10.86
CA ASN A 122 -10.27 0.55 11.67
C ASN A 122 -10.01 1.08 13.09
N SER A 123 -10.49 2.29 13.36
CA SER A 123 -10.28 3.01 14.62
C SER A 123 -10.90 2.36 15.86
N SER A 124 -11.79 1.37 15.69
CA SER A 124 -12.31 0.58 16.81
C SER A 124 -11.34 -0.51 17.29
N LYS A 125 -10.30 -0.81 16.49
CA LYS A 125 -9.29 -1.85 16.78
C LYS A 125 -7.88 -1.28 16.86
N LEU A 126 -7.57 -0.26 16.06
CA LEU A 126 -6.28 0.44 16.03
C LEU A 126 -6.44 1.87 16.54
N LYS A 127 -5.76 2.20 17.64
CA LYS A 127 -5.68 3.58 18.16
C LYS A 127 -4.40 4.21 17.64
N LEU A 128 -4.52 5.24 16.79
CA LEU A 128 -3.37 5.97 16.27
C LEU A 128 -2.67 6.71 17.42
N ILE A 129 -1.36 6.55 17.52
CA ILE A 129 -0.49 7.25 18.49
C ILE A 129 0.24 8.39 17.81
N SER A 130 0.84 8.11 16.66
CA SER A 130 1.57 9.08 15.85
C SER A 130 1.70 8.56 14.42
N ASN A 131 1.85 9.46 13.47
CA ASN A 131 2.11 9.19 12.07
C ASN A 131 3.01 10.29 11.50
N GLY A 132 3.49 10.06 10.28
CA GLY A 132 4.25 11.03 9.52
C GLY A 132 4.72 10.41 8.22
N THR A 133 5.58 11.13 7.51
CA THR A 133 6.22 10.65 6.29
C THR A 133 7.73 10.62 6.42
N ILE A 134 8.36 9.84 5.54
CA ILE A 134 9.79 9.91 5.26
C ILE A 134 9.90 10.50 3.85
N ARG A 135 10.29 11.78 3.80
CA ARG A 135 10.54 12.52 2.57
C ARG A 135 12.03 12.51 2.26
N PHE A 136 12.38 12.30 0.99
CA PHE A 136 13.76 12.19 0.55
C PHE A 136 13.95 12.76 -0.85
N VAL A 137 15.22 13.00 -1.22
CA VAL A 137 15.62 13.54 -2.53
C VAL A 137 16.19 12.38 -3.35
N LEU A 138 15.68 12.19 -4.56
CA LEU A 138 16.20 11.15 -5.45
C LEU A 138 17.60 11.50 -5.97
N PRO A 139 18.43 10.50 -6.31
CA PRO A 139 19.74 10.74 -6.90
C PRO A 139 19.64 11.62 -8.16
N GLY A 140 20.44 12.69 -8.21
CA GLY A 140 20.47 13.65 -9.32
C GLY A 140 19.47 14.80 -9.21
N GLU A 141 18.61 14.81 -8.19
CA GLU A 141 17.61 15.87 -7.97
C GLU A 141 18.08 16.88 -6.91
N ALA A 142 17.64 18.13 -7.03
CA ALA A 142 17.97 19.19 -6.07
C ALA A 142 16.99 19.27 -4.88
N LYS A 143 15.77 18.77 -5.06
CA LYS A 143 14.68 18.80 -4.08
C LYS A 143 13.84 17.52 -4.18
N PRO A 144 13.03 17.17 -3.17
CA PRO A 144 12.11 16.04 -3.28
C PRO A 144 11.18 16.24 -4.47
N ASN A 145 10.95 15.17 -5.23
CA ASN A 145 10.11 15.16 -6.43
C ASN A 145 9.44 13.79 -6.64
N THR A 146 9.21 13.08 -5.54
CA THR A 146 8.75 11.70 -5.55
C THR A 146 7.81 11.43 -4.39
N ARG A 147 7.18 10.25 -4.41
CA ARG A 147 6.26 9.81 -3.36
C ARG A 147 7.00 9.61 -2.05
N ASP A 148 6.39 10.07 -0.98
CA ASP A 148 6.85 9.85 0.38
C ASP A 148 6.59 8.39 0.83
N ILE A 149 7.31 7.95 1.87
CA ILE A 149 6.94 6.74 2.62
C ILE A 149 6.09 7.15 3.80
N LEU A 150 4.85 6.69 3.86
CA LEU A 150 3.94 6.93 4.99
C LEU A 150 4.25 5.94 6.12
N TRP A 151 4.32 6.40 7.36
CA TRP A 151 4.37 5.54 8.53
C TRP A 151 3.30 5.92 9.57
N SER A 152 2.80 4.91 10.28
CA SER A 152 1.82 5.09 11.35
C SER A 152 2.07 4.12 12.49
N LYS A 153 2.07 4.64 13.71
CA LYS A 153 2.20 3.89 14.97
C LYS A 153 0.85 3.77 15.64
N PHE A 154 0.43 2.54 15.91
CA PHE A 154 -0.84 2.23 16.56
C PHE A 154 -0.65 1.49 17.88
N VAL A 155 -1.64 1.62 18.76
CA VAL A 155 -1.89 0.66 19.83
C VAL A 155 -2.98 -0.33 19.39
N CYS A 156 -2.70 -1.62 19.52
CA CYS A 156 -3.61 -2.74 19.26
C CYS A 156 -3.55 -3.74 20.42
N LYS A 157 -4.67 -3.96 21.12
CA LYS A 157 -4.77 -4.92 22.25
C LYS A 157 -3.63 -4.82 23.30
N LYS A 158 -3.25 -3.59 23.66
CA LYS A 158 -2.15 -3.24 24.62
C LYS A 158 -0.73 -3.51 24.09
N ASP A 159 -0.58 -3.70 22.79
CA ASP A 159 0.70 -3.80 22.10
C ASP A 159 0.82 -2.67 21.08
N THR A 160 2.01 -2.44 20.54
CA THR A 160 2.24 -1.43 19.49
C THR A 160 2.45 -2.07 18.13
N LEU A 161 1.93 -1.46 17.08
CA LEU A 161 2.11 -1.88 15.69
C LEU A 161 2.53 -0.68 14.84
N PHE A 162 3.62 -0.81 14.10
CA PHE A 162 4.02 0.12 13.06
C PHE A 162 3.56 -0.39 11.71
N ILE A 163 2.95 0.49 10.90
CA ILE A 163 2.58 0.22 9.52
C ILE A 163 3.29 1.24 8.64
N LEU A 164 4.04 0.78 7.64
CA LEU A 164 4.65 1.60 6.61
C LEU A 164 3.99 1.29 5.27
N VAL A 165 3.61 2.33 4.51
CA VAL A 165 3.03 2.22 3.17
C VAL A 165 3.96 2.91 2.17
N ASN A 166 4.28 2.24 1.08
CA ASN A 166 5.29 2.66 0.11
C ASN A 166 4.72 2.64 -1.31
N HIS A 167 5.23 3.55 -2.14
CA HIS A 167 5.06 3.50 -3.58
C HIS A 167 6.35 4.00 -4.23
N TRP A 168 7.24 3.08 -4.62
CA TRP A 168 8.57 3.45 -5.08
C TRP A 168 8.57 3.92 -6.55
N PRO A 169 9.63 4.63 -6.99
CA PRO A 169 9.77 5.07 -8.39
C PRO A 169 9.65 3.92 -9.39
N SER A 170 8.88 4.14 -10.46
CA SER A 170 8.60 3.11 -11.47
C SER A 170 9.83 2.72 -12.30
N ARG A 171 9.73 1.57 -12.98
CA ARG A 171 10.77 1.04 -13.88
C ARG A 171 10.75 1.63 -15.30
N ARG A 172 9.89 2.63 -15.59
CA ARG A 172 9.57 3.06 -16.97
C ARG A 172 10.77 3.54 -17.80
N SER A 173 11.82 4.07 -17.16
CA SER A 173 13.08 4.47 -17.83
C SER A 173 14.06 3.30 -18.06
N GLY A 174 13.63 2.06 -17.82
CA GLY A 174 14.50 0.88 -17.84
C GLY A 174 15.18 0.63 -16.49
N THR A 175 15.55 -0.63 -16.22
CA THR A 175 16.05 -1.06 -14.91
C THR A 175 17.32 -0.31 -14.50
N ALA A 176 18.29 -0.14 -15.41
CA ALA A 176 19.58 0.49 -15.09
C ALA A 176 19.45 1.95 -14.63
N GLU A 177 18.56 2.72 -15.25
CA GLU A 177 18.34 4.12 -14.91
C GLU A 177 17.44 4.31 -13.67
N SER A 178 16.53 3.36 -13.43
CA SER A 178 15.56 3.44 -12.34
C SER A 178 16.00 2.76 -11.04
N GLU A 179 16.91 1.77 -11.09
CA GLU A 179 17.44 1.06 -9.90
C GLU A 179 17.98 2.02 -8.83
N PRO A 180 18.81 3.04 -9.14
CA PRO A 180 19.34 3.95 -8.11
C PRO A 180 18.25 4.69 -7.35
N LYS A 181 17.14 5.04 -8.01
CA LYS A 181 15.99 5.73 -7.40
C LYS A 181 15.26 4.81 -6.40
N ARG A 182 15.06 3.54 -6.76
CA ARG A 182 14.46 2.54 -5.85
C ARG A 182 15.40 2.16 -4.70
N MET A 183 16.69 2.06 -4.97
CA MET A 183 17.71 1.86 -3.93
C MET A 183 17.72 3.01 -2.91
N CYS A 184 17.59 4.26 -3.36
CA CYS A 184 17.45 5.41 -2.47
C CYS A 184 16.21 5.28 -1.56
N ALA A 185 15.04 4.96 -2.13
CA ALA A 185 13.82 4.73 -1.34
C ALA A 185 13.99 3.59 -0.32
N ALA A 186 14.63 2.48 -0.72
CA ALA A 186 14.94 1.36 0.17
C ALA A 186 15.90 1.75 1.30
N GLN A 187 16.91 2.58 1.03
CA GLN A 187 17.84 3.09 2.06
C GLN A 187 17.11 3.92 3.11
N HIS A 188 16.21 4.81 2.70
CA HIS A 188 15.41 5.60 3.64
C HIS A 188 14.42 4.73 4.45
N ALA A 189 13.75 3.77 3.80
CA ALA A 189 12.91 2.79 4.48
C ALA A 189 13.68 1.97 5.52
N THR A 190 14.84 1.44 5.13
CA THR A 190 15.68 0.61 6.00
C THR A 190 16.25 1.39 7.17
N ALA A 191 16.71 2.62 6.98
CA ALA A 191 17.18 3.47 8.06
C ALA A 191 16.10 3.69 9.14
N PHE A 192 14.84 3.91 8.71
CA PHE A 192 13.73 4.03 9.63
C PHE A 192 13.43 2.71 10.35
N ILE A 193 13.34 1.59 9.62
CA ILE A 193 13.15 0.25 10.20
C ILE A 193 14.24 -0.07 11.23
N ASP A 194 15.51 0.21 10.91
CA ASP A 194 16.65 -0.01 11.79
C ASP A 194 16.57 0.82 13.06
N SER A 195 16.09 2.07 12.97
CA SER A 195 15.86 2.89 14.16
C SER A 195 14.82 2.28 15.09
N LEU A 196 13.71 1.76 14.54
CA LEU A 196 12.64 1.10 15.31
C LEU A 196 13.14 -0.20 15.95
N LEU A 197 13.90 -1.01 15.21
CA LEU A 197 14.45 -2.28 15.68
C LEU A 197 15.60 -2.09 16.66
N SER A 198 16.36 -1.00 16.56
CA SER A 198 17.41 -0.64 17.52
C SER A 198 16.82 -0.19 18.85
N ALA A 199 15.76 0.61 18.81
CA ALA A 199 15.03 1.01 20.02
C ALA A 199 14.32 -0.18 20.70
N ASN A 200 13.76 -1.11 19.91
CA ASN A 200 13.16 -2.34 20.42
C ASN A 200 13.23 -3.45 19.38
N LYS A 201 14.04 -4.49 19.63
CA LYS A 201 14.23 -5.64 18.73
C LYS A 201 12.95 -6.45 18.50
N SER A 202 11.97 -6.34 19.39
CA SER A 202 10.65 -6.97 19.28
C SER A 202 9.58 -6.05 18.68
N SER A 203 9.95 -4.88 18.16
CA SER A 203 9.03 -3.97 17.46
C SER A 203 8.24 -4.72 16.40
N LYS A 204 6.92 -4.55 16.41
CA LYS A 204 6.00 -5.15 15.43
C LYS A 204 5.82 -4.19 14.28
N ILE A 205 6.33 -4.57 13.12
CA ILE A 205 6.37 -3.73 11.92
C ILE A 205 5.71 -4.51 10.80
N VAL A 206 4.81 -3.84 10.09
CA VAL A 206 4.29 -4.27 8.79
C VAL A 206 4.72 -3.22 7.79
N PHE A 207 5.55 -3.61 6.84
CA PHE A 207 5.96 -2.79 5.72
C PHE A 207 5.22 -3.30 4.48
N MET A 208 4.52 -2.42 3.77
CA MET A 208 3.77 -2.79 2.58
C MET A 208 3.88 -1.72 1.51
N GLY A 209 3.63 -2.09 0.25
CA GLY A 209 3.68 -1.12 -0.83
C GLY A 209 3.86 -1.75 -2.21
N ASP A 210 3.62 -0.94 -3.22
CA ASP A 210 4.12 -1.17 -4.58
C ASP A 210 5.58 -0.70 -4.60
N LEU A 211 6.50 -1.66 -4.66
CA LEU A 211 7.92 -1.37 -4.68
C LEU A 211 8.45 -1.14 -6.09
N ASN A 212 7.63 -1.36 -7.13
CA ASN A 212 8.05 -1.32 -8.52
C ASN A 212 9.34 -2.14 -8.78
N ASP A 213 9.56 -3.20 -8.00
CA ASP A 213 10.76 -4.01 -8.03
C ASP A 213 10.45 -5.45 -7.62
N TYR A 214 11.18 -6.40 -8.19
CA TYR A 214 10.93 -7.83 -8.00
C TYR A 214 11.54 -8.32 -6.68
N PRO A 215 11.02 -9.41 -6.08
CA PRO A 215 11.51 -9.92 -4.80
C PRO A 215 13.03 -10.14 -4.76
N GLU A 216 13.64 -10.55 -5.86
CA GLU A 216 15.07 -10.82 -6.04
C GLU A 216 15.93 -9.58 -6.31
N ASP A 217 15.32 -8.46 -6.67
CA ASP A 217 16.02 -7.21 -6.95
C ASP A 217 16.63 -6.60 -5.67
N LYS A 218 17.70 -5.81 -5.85
CA LYS A 218 18.50 -5.30 -4.74
C LYS A 218 17.69 -4.48 -3.73
N ALA A 219 16.71 -3.70 -4.18
CA ALA A 219 16.00 -2.78 -3.30
C ALA A 219 15.04 -3.52 -2.35
N PRO A 220 14.14 -4.42 -2.80
CA PRO A 220 13.37 -5.29 -1.91
C PRO A 220 14.25 -6.17 -1.02
N GLN A 221 15.39 -6.66 -1.53
CA GLN A 221 16.33 -7.45 -0.72
C GLN A 221 16.86 -6.66 0.50
N GLN A 222 17.04 -5.34 0.42
CA GLN A 222 17.40 -4.52 1.58
C GLN A 222 16.36 -4.59 2.71
N ILE A 223 15.07 -4.72 2.35
CA ILE A 223 13.98 -4.90 3.31
C ILE A 223 13.97 -6.35 3.83
N SER A 224 14.13 -7.34 2.94
CA SER A 224 14.18 -8.77 3.26
C SER A 224 15.24 -9.15 4.30
N LEU A 225 16.36 -8.41 4.35
CA LEU A 225 17.41 -8.60 5.36
C LEU A 225 16.94 -8.30 6.80
N ARG A 226 15.86 -7.53 6.97
CA ARG A 226 15.34 -7.06 8.27
C ARG A 226 13.96 -7.63 8.59
N LEU A 227 13.12 -7.78 7.57
CA LEU A 227 11.73 -8.18 7.68
C LEU A 227 11.47 -9.39 6.77
N SER A 228 10.56 -10.28 7.18
CA SER A 228 10.24 -11.48 6.39
C SER A 228 9.17 -11.17 5.34
N PRO A 229 9.39 -11.47 4.04
CA PRO A 229 8.37 -11.32 3.01
C PRO A 229 7.20 -12.25 3.31
N GLN A 230 5.99 -11.77 3.04
CA GLN A 230 4.76 -12.55 3.23
C GLN A 230 4.11 -12.92 1.90
N ILE A 231 4.53 -12.30 0.81
CA ILE A 231 3.93 -12.46 -0.52
C ILE A 231 4.99 -12.97 -1.45
N THR A 232 4.58 -13.97 -2.23
CA THR A 232 5.39 -14.65 -3.23
C THR A 232 4.49 -14.96 -4.41
N GLU A 233 5.05 -15.43 -5.51
CA GLU A 233 4.29 -15.91 -6.67
C GLU A 233 3.25 -16.96 -6.27
N LYS A 234 3.56 -17.81 -5.27
CA LYS A 234 2.66 -18.85 -4.75
C LYS A 234 1.50 -18.32 -3.91
N SER A 235 1.46 -17.02 -3.64
CA SER A 235 0.40 -16.40 -2.85
C SER A 235 -0.86 -16.14 -3.66
N GLY A 236 -0.83 -16.25 -5.00
CA GLY A 236 -1.97 -16.07 -5.92
C GLY A 236 -2.07 -17.20 -6.95
N SER A 237 -3.13 -17.21 -7.76
CA SER A 237 -3.30 -18.24 -8.80
C SER A 237 -2.55 -17.92 -10.08
N PHE A 238 -2.29 -16.63 -10.34
CA PHE A 238 -1.60 -16.15 -11.54
C PHE A 238 -0.09 -15.98 -11.38
N GLY A 239 0.47 -16.18 -10.19
CA GLY A 239 1.91 -16.05 -9.97
C GLY A 239 2.42 -14.62 -9.75
N GLY A 240 1.55 -13.60 -9.71
CA GLY A 240 1.98 -12.21 -9.57
C GLY A 240 0.90 -11.29 -9.01
N THR A 241 1.29 -10.05 -8.76
CA THR A 241 0.43 -8.94 -8.30
C THR A 241 0.23 -7.91 -9.39
N HIS A 242 1.10 -7.94 -10.41
CA HIS A 242 1.10 -7.09 -11.57
C HIS A 242 1.18 -7.95 -12.84
N GLN A 243 0.42 -7.57 -13.87
CA GLN A 243 0.46 -8.20 -15.18
C GLN A 243 0.92 -7.21 -16.25
N TYR A 244 1.98 -7.56 -16.96
CA TYR A 244 2.45 -6.77 -18.10
C TYR A 244 2.73 -7.65 -19.30
N LYS A 245 2.06 -7.36 -20.43
CA LYS A 245 2.19 -8.10 -21.69
C LYS A 245 1.97 -9.63 -21.56
N GLY A 246 1.11 -10.03 -20.61
CA GLY A 246 0.79 -11.43 -20.36
C GLY A 246 1.68 -12.12 -19.35
N GLU A 247 2.78 -11.49 -18.95
CA GLU A 247 3.67 -11.97 -17.89
C GLU A 247 3.22 -11.44 -16.53
N TRP A 248 3.44 -12.26 -15.51
CA TRP A 248 2.99 -12.04 -14.15
C TRP A 248 4.18 -11.94 -13.21
N ASP A 249 4.23 -10.85 -12.47
CA ASP A 249 5.31 -10.58 -11.53
C ASP A 249 4.79 -10.03 -10.20
N VAL A 250 5.61 -10.13 -9.15
CA VAL A 250 5.33 -9.57 -7.82
C VAL A 250 6.02 -8.21 -7.68
N LEU A 251 5.26 -7.13 -7.83
CA LEU A 251 5.73 -5.75 -7.58
C LEU A 251 5.19 -5.16 -6.29
N ASP A 252 4.10 -5.74 -5.79
CA ASP A 252 3.45 -5.34 -4.55
C ASP A 252 3.88 -6.29 -3.43
N HIS A 253 4.28 -5.75 -2.29
CA HIS A 253 4.90 -6.52 -1.23
C HIS A 253 4.23 -6.27 0.12
N ILE A 254 4.26 -7.30 0.97
CA ILE A 254 4.07 -7.15 2.42
C ILE A 254 5.20 -7.88 3.13
N PHE A 255 5.87 -7.17 4.04
CA PHE A 255 6.93 -7.67 4.91
C PHE A 255 6.54 -7.48 6.37
N VAL A 256 6.97 -8.40 7.24
CA VAL A 256 6.71 -8.31 8.70
C VAL A 256 7.97 -8.52 9.51
N SER A 257 8.11 -7.81 10.63
CA SER A 257 9.26 -8.00 11.53
C SER A 257 9.22 -9.33 12.27
N ASN A 258 10.38 -9.80 12.73
CA ASN A 258 10.46 -10.97 13.62
C ASN A 258 9.64 -10.80 14.92
N GLY A 259 9.47 -9.56 15.39
CA GLY A 259 8.61 -9.23 16.53
C GLY A 259 7.14 -9.66 16.33
N MET A 260 6.69 -9.86 15.10
CA MET A 260 5.35 -10.36 14.77
C MET A 260 5.23 -11.89 14.87
N LYS A 261 6.30 -12.67 15.04
CA LYS A 261 6.18 -14.14 15.13
C LYS A 261 5.57 -14.61 16.46
N ASN A 262 5.76 -13.82 17.53
CA ASN A 262 5.35 -14.19 18.89
C ASN A 262 4.56 -13.07 19.59
N GLY A 263 3.96 -13.40 20.74
CA GLY A 263 3.25 -12.45 21.61
C GLY A 263 1.76 -12.26 21.30
N LYS A 264 1.18 -11.19 21.84
CA LYS A 264 -0.26 -10.92 21.80
C LYS A 264 -0.77 -10.48 20.43
N LEU A 265 0.05 -9.80 19.65
CA LEU A 265 -0.23 -9.46 18.25
C LEU A 265 0.78 -10.21 17.40
N LYS A 266 0.36 -11.27 16.71
CA LYS A 266 1.29 -12.13 15.96
C LYS A 266 0.77 -12.49 14.59
N ILE A 267 1.65 -12.70 13.65
CA ILE A 267 1.30 -13.16 12.32
C ILE A 267 0.78 -14.60 12.35
N ILE A 268 -0.15 -14.94 11.45
CA ILE A 268 -0.39 -16.33 11.08
C ILE A 268 0.63 -16.67 10.01
N GLU A 269 1.53 -17.61 10.31
CA GLU A 269 2.52 -18.07 9.34
C GLU A 269 1.85 -18.56 8.05
N ASN A 270 2.47 -18.25 6.91
CA ASN A 270 2.00 -18.61 5.56
C ASN A 270 0.58 -18.12 5.23
N SER A 271 0.16 -16.99 5.82
CA SER A 271 -1.17 -16.43 5.56
C SER A 271 -1.23 -15.37 4.46
N GLY A 272 -0.09 -15.06 3.84
CA GLY A 272 -0.03 -14.12 2.74
C GLY A 272 -0.77 -14.64 1.51
N LYS A 273 -1.67 -13.82 0.99
CA LYS A 273 -2.53 -14.14 -0.15
C LYS A 273 -2.65 -12.96 -1.09
N ILE A 274 -2.55 -13.23 -2.38
CA ILE A 274 -2.94 -12.36 -3.48
C ILE A 274 -4.39 -12.72 -3.80
N ASN A 275 -5.30 -11.75 -3.66
CA ASN A 275 -6.72 -11.92 -3.92
C ASN A 275 -7.07 -11.35 -5.27
N GLU A 276 -8.01 -12.03 -5.91
CA GLU A 276 -8.42 -11.80 -7.28
C GLU A 276 -9.92 -11.57 -7.24
N PHE A 277 -10.38 -10.52 -7.89
CA PHE A 277 -11.79 -10.17 -7.91
C PHE A 277 -12.19 -9.82 -9.33
N PRO A 278 -13.23 -10.46 -9.89
CA PRO A 278 -13.57 -10.34 -11.30
C PRO A 278 -14.07 -8.94 -11.70
N TYR A 279 -14.43 -8.10 -10.72
CA TYR A 279 -14.94 -6.74 -10.92
C TYR A 279 -13.86 -5.65 -10.75
N ILE A 280 -12.62 -6.04 -10.43
CA ILE A 280 -11.49 -5.11 -10.33
C ILE A 280 -10.92 -4.79 -11.73
N ASP A 281 -11.22 -5.61 -12.74
CA ASP A 281 -10.93 -5.30 -14.15
C ASP A 281 -11.87 -4.18 -14.64
N ILE A 282 -11.53 -2.96 -14.23
CA ILE A 282 -11.96 -1.74 -14.90
C ILE A 282 -10.77 -1.29 -15.74
N SER A 283 -10.30 -2.13 -16.67
CA SER A 283 -9.80 -1.58 -17.92
C SER A 283 -10.95 -0.77 -18.51
N VAL A 284 -11.06 0.50 -18.11
CA VAL A 284 -11.95 1.47 -18.72
C VAL A 284 -11.53 1.48 -20.20
N PRO A 285 -12.41 1.09 -21.14
CA PRO A 285 -12.10 1.21 -22.55
C PRO A 285 -11.81 2.67 -22.92
#